data_AF-A0A9D7HX01-F1
#
_entry.id   AF-A0A9D7HX01-F1
#
_cell.length_a   1.000
_cell.length_b   1.000
_cell.length_c   1.000
_cell.angle_alpha   90.00
_cell.angle_beta   90.00
_cell.angle_gamma   90.00
#
_symmetry.space_group_name_H-M   'P 1'
#
loop_
_entity.id
_entity.type
_entity.pdbx_description
1 polymer ?
#
loop_
_entity_poly.entity_id
_entity_poly.type
_entity_poly.pdbx_seq_one_letter_code
_entity_poly.pdbx_strand_id
1 'polypeptide(L)'
;MRGTFCFLIMLAGLPAVKAQIWCPPGAEWIMKPDFNLPMSGNSRVYYAGDTVLGGIPGQRLGAETFFVNWGDTVIQNSEVATGMVTSSTADVVSVWSIDSLTWDTLFWFSALPGDRWQAPHLHIVPGNPTEWIEVQDTATVVIDGMPLRQLNVVQVCEGTGRPIGEVDHRTTRLLDTLQLPIVVRNSIRILGTRVLQR
;
A
#
# COMPACT_ATOMS: atom_id res chain seq x y z
N MET A 1 29.45 26.62 51.59
CA MET A 1 29.81 26.23 50.21
C MET A 1 28.65 25.40 49.65
N ARG A 2 27.80 25.99 48.81
CA ARG A 2 26.67 25.30 48.16
C ARG A 2 26.98 25.26 46.66
N GLY A 3 27.26 24.06 46.15
CA GLY A 3 27.54 23.83 44.74
C GLY A 3 26.22 23.67 43.97
N THR A 4 25.88 24.66 43.16
CA THR A 4 24.78 24.56 42.18
C THR A 4 25.31 23.82 40.96
N PHE A 5 24.90 22.56 40.79
CA PHE A 5 25.19 21.76 39.60
C PHE A 5 24.15 22.12 38.52
N CYS A 6 24.53 22.97 37.57
CA CYS A 6 23.72 23.25 36.38
C CYS A 6 23.73 22.03 35.46
N PHE A 7 22.65 21.25 35.47
CA PHE A 7 22.41 20.18 34.51
C PHE A 7 21.95 20.80 33.19
N LEU A 8 22.92 21.12 32.32
CA LEU A 8 22.68 21.64 30.98
C LEU A 8 22.19 20.48 30.10
N ILE A 9 20.88 20.41 29.86
CA ILE A 9 20.25 19.44 28.96
C ILE A 9 20.73 19.76 27.54
N MET A 10 21.68 18.96 27.02
CA MET A 10 22.01 18.91 25.60
C MET A 10 20.80 18.36 24.83
N LEU A 11 19.90 19.25 24.42
CA LEU A 11 18.87 18.98 23.43
C LEU A 11 19.46 19.13 22.01
N ALA A 12 20.58 18.44 21.74
CA ALA A 12 21.27 18.52 20.46
C ALA A 12 20.67 17.51 19.47
N GLY A 13 19.74 18.00 18.64
CA GLY A 13 19.56 17.55 17.26
C GLY A 13 19.41 16.04 17.04
N LEU A 14 18.41 15.42 17.66
CA LEU A 14 17.91 14.15 17.11
C LEU A 14 17.51 14.44 15.65
N PRO A 15 18.11 13.77 14.64
CA PRO A 15 17.65 13.91 13.28
C PRO A 15 16.17 13.56 13.30
N ALA A 16 15.32 14.47 12.82
CA ALA A 16 13.93 14.16 12.58
C ALA A 16 13.94 12.92 11.68
N VAL A 17 13.62 11.77 12.26
CA VAL A 17 13.46 10.52 11.53
C VAL A 17 12.48 10.87 10.43
N LYS A 18 12.94 10.89 9.18
CA LYS A 18 12.04 11.11 8.06
C LYS A 18 11.05 9.96 8.11
N ALA A 19 9.80 10.32 8.40
CA ALA A 19 8.64 9.47 8.13
C ALA A 19 8.80 8.89 6.72
N GLN A 20 8.43 7.62 6.57
CA GLN A 20 8.53 6.94 5.29
C GLN A 20 7.84 7.80 4.21
N ILE A 21 8.56 8.10 3.13
CA ILE A 21 7.99 8.89 2.03
C ILE A 21 7.19 7.93 1.15
N TRP A 22 5.89 8.15 1.08
CA TRP A 22 5.04 7.44 0.14
C TRP A 22 5.29 7.93 -1.29
N CYS A 23 5.44 6.98 -2.21
CA CYS A 23 5.52 7.19 -3.65
C CYS A 23 6.36 8.43 -4.08
N PRO A 24 7.66 8.48 -3.76
CA PRO A 24 8.50 9.60 -4.21
C PRO A 24 8.54 9.66 -5.75
N PRO A 25 8.86 10.82 -6.36
CA PRO A 25 9.04 10.91 -7.80
C PRO A 25 10.00 9.84 -8.34
N GLY A 26 9.54 9.12 -9.37
CA GLY A 26 10.23 7.96 -9.95
C GLY A 26 9.86 6.61 -9.31
N ALA A 27 9.05 6.58 -8.25
CA ALA A 27 8.56 5.33 -7.69
C ALA A 27 7.73 4.55 -8.72
N GLU A 28 8.05 3.27 -8.84
CA GLU A 28 7.33 2.33 -9.68
C GLU A 28 7.25 0.95 -9.03
N TRP A 29 6.18 0.24 -9.39
CA TRP A 29 5.90 -1.10 -8.94
C TRP A 29 5.58 -1.96 -10.14
N ILE A 30 6.33 -3.05 -10.30
CA ILE A 30 6.11 -4.00 -11.40
C ILE A 30 5.59 -5.29 -10.78
N MET A 31 4.48 -5.80 -11.31
CA MET A 31 3.83 -7.02 -10.85
C MET A 31 3.37 -7.86 -12.03
N LYS A 32 3.07 -9.13 -11.75
CA LYS A 32 2.39 -9.98 -12.73
C LYS A 32 0.99 -9.39 -12.97
N PRO A 33 0.49 -9.36 -14.22
CA PRO A 33 -0.82 -8.83 -14.50
C PRO A 33 -1.88 -9.73 -13.86
N ASP A 34 -2.88 -9.09 -13.26
CA ASP A 34 -4.00 -9.76 -12.60
C ASP A 34 -5.04 -10.24 -13.62
N PHE A 35 -4.61 -11.15 -14.50
CA PHE A 35 -5.53 -11.89 -15.34
C PHE A 35 -5.57 -13.32 -14.82
N ASN A 36 -6.75 -13.77 -14.38
CA ASN A 36 -7.08 -15.19 -14.18
C ASN A 36 -7.13 -15.97 -15.51
N LEU A 37 -6.36 -15.53 -16.51
CA LEU A 37 -6.28 -16.06 -17.86
C LEU A 37 -4.83 -16.50 -18.12
N PRO A 38 -4.61 -17.45 -19.05
CA PRO A 38 -3.27 -17.88 -19.44
C PRO A 38 -2.60 -16.79 -20.28
N MET A 39 -2.14 -15.73 -19.62
CA MET A 39 -1.48 -14.59 -20.23
C MET A 39 -0.11 -14.39 -19.57
N SER A 40 0.87 -13.97 -20.37
CA SER A 40 2.20 -13.62 -19.89
C SER A 40 2.40 -12.12 -20.05
N GLY A 41 2.91 -11.45 -19.03
CA GLY A 41 3.01 -10.00 -19.05
C GLY A 41 3.46 -9.41 -17.73
N ASN A 42 3.43 -8.09 -17.64
CA ASN A 42 3.66 -7.31 -16.42
C ASN A 42 2.70 -6.12 -16.36
N SER A 43 2.19 -5.83 -15.17
CA SER A 43 1.56 -4.56 -14.82
C SER A 43 2.55 -3.68 -14.08
N ARG A 44 2.51 -2.39 -14.34
CA ARG A 44 3.35 -1.35 -13.77
C ARG A 44 2.45 -0.28 -13.20
N VAL A 45 2.67 0.10 -11.94
CA VAL A 45 2.10 1.32 -11.36
C VAL A 45 3.23 2.30 -11.08
N TYR A 46 3.03 3.58 -11.37
CA TYR A 46 4.09 4.59 -11.26
C TYR A 46 3.56 5.94 -10.79
N TYR A 47 4.44 6.74 -10.20
CA TYR A 47 4.15 8.14 -9.87
C TYR A 47 3.91 8.96 -11.14
N ALA A 48 2.69 9.50 -11.30
CA ALA A 48 2.26 10.29 -12.46
C ALA A 48 2.19 11.80 -12.19
N GLY A 49 2.60 12.25 -11.00
CA GLY A 49 2.66 13.66 -10.63
C GLY A 49 1.82 14.01 -9.40
N ASP A 50 2.09 15.19 -8.84
CA ASP A 50 1.31 15.73 -7.72
C ASP A 50 -0.03 16.30 -8.21
N THR A 51 -1.02 16.31 -7.32
CA THR A 51 -2.33 16.89 -7.55
C THR A 51 -2.91 17.41 -6.24
N VAL A 52 -4.04 18.12 -6.32
CA VAL A 52 -4.86 18.49 -5.16
C VAL A 52 -6.27 18.02 -5.43
N LEU A 53 -6.84 17.25 -4.50
CA LEU A 53 -8.15 16.66 -4.69
C LEU A 53 -8.94 16.65 -3.38
N GLY A 54 -10.17 17.16 -3.42
CA GLY A 54 -10.95 17.43 -2.21
C GLY A 54 -10.26 18.43 -1.26
N GLY A 55 -9.40 19.32 -1.78
CA GLY A 55 -8.60 20.25 -0.98
C GLY A 55 -7.37 19.64 -0.29
N ILE A 56 -7.13 18.34 -0.46
CA ILE A 56 -5.98 17.63 0.13
C ILE A 56 -4.92 17.40 -0.95
N PRO A 57 -3.66 17.80 -0.71
CA PRO A 57 -2.54 17.45 -1.60
C PRO A 57 -2.36 15.95 -1.69
N GLY A 58 -2.11 15.45 -2.89
CA GLY A 58 -1.91 14.03 -3.15
C GLY A 58 -1.06 13.79 -4.39
N GLN A 59 -0.91 12.52 -4.72
CA GLN A 59 -0.09 12.02 -5.81
C GLN A 59 -0.98 11.17 -6.71
N ARG A 60 -0.99 11.48 -8.01
CA ARG A 60 -1.61 10.64 -9.03
C ARG A 60 -0.68 9.47 -9.30
N LEU A 61 -1.24 8.26 -9.34
CA LEU A 61 -0.54 7.09 -9.84
C LEU A 61 -1.11 6.70 -11.20
N GLY A 62 -0.23 6.48 -12.16
CA GLY A 62 -0.54 5.89 -13.45
C GLY A 62 -0.38 4.38 -13.39
N ALA A 63 -1.11 3.67 -14.24
CA ALA A 63 -0.98 2.23 -14.39
C ALA A 63 -0.84 1.85 -15.87
N GLU A 64 0.08 0.94 -16.16
CA GLU A 64 0.33 0.38 -17.48
C GLU A 64 0.35 -1.14 -17.36
N THR A 65 -0.24 -1.86 -18.31
CA THR A 65 -0.13 -3.32 -18.36
C THR A 65 0.29 -3.75 -19.75
N PHE A 66 1.34 -4.55 -19.81
CA PHE A 66 1.85 -5.17 -21.03
C PHE A 66 1.62 -6.67 -20.95
N PHE A 67 1.04 -7.27 -21.98
CA PHE A 67 0.72 -8.68 -21.97
C PHE A 67 0.69 -9.31 -23.36
N VAL A 68 0.81 -10.63 -23.40
CA VAL A 68 0.69 -11.47 -24.59
C VAL A 68 -0.32 -12.58 -24.28
N ASN A 69 -1.27 -12.76 -25.19
CA ASN A 69 -2.22 -13.88 -25.12
C ASN A 69 -1.52 -15.18 -25.46
N TRP A 70 -1.94 -16.29 -24.85
CA TRP A 70 -1.36 -17.58 -25.18
C TRP A 70 -1.56 -17.93 -26.67
N GLY A 71 -0.48 -18.28 -27.34
CA GLY A 71 -0.46 -18.63 -28.77
C GLY A 71 -0.29 -17.42 -29.69
N ASP A 72 -0.23 -16.21 -29.13
CA ASP A 72 0.07 -14.99 -29.85
C ASP A 72 1.56 -14.61 -29.71
N THR A 73 2.03 -13.79 -30.64
CA THR A 73 3.36 -13.15 -30.62
C THR A 73 3.27 -11.63 -30.48
N VAL A 74 2.07 -11.06 -30.60
CA VAL A 74 1.84 -9.62 -30.51
C VAL A 74 1.74 -9.20 -29.04
N ILE A 75 2.54 -8.18 -28.67
CA ILE A 75 2.46 -7.54 -27.36
C ILE A 75 1.30 -6.54 -27.39
N GLN A 76 0.39 -6.67 -26.43
CA GLN A 76 -0.71 -5.76 -26.19
C GLN A 76 -0.38 -4.87 -24.98
N ASN A 77 -0.88 -3.64 -24.98
CA ASN A 77 -0.76 -2.70 -23.87
C ASN A 77 -2.12 -2.10 -23.49
N SER A 78 -2.27 -1.81 -22.20
CA SER A 78 -3.38 -1.03 -21.65
C SER A 78 -2.79 0.02 -20.71
N GLU A 79 -3.27 1.26 -20.81
CA GLU A 79 -2.79 2.38 -19.99
C GLU A 79 -3.97 3.07 -19.31
N VAL A 80 -3.80 3.38 -18.03
CA VAL A 80 -4.71 4.18 -17.22
C VAL A 80 -3.91 5.34 -16.65
N ALA A 81 -3.99 6.51 -17.32
CA ALA A 81 -3.22 7.71 -16.98
C ALA A 81 -3.49 8.25 -15.56
N THR A 82 -4.62 7.89 -14.96
CA THR A 82 -4.87 8.06 -13.52
C THR A 82 -5.56 6.81 -12.99
N GLY A 83 -4.77 5.81 -12.60
CA GLY A 83 -5.29 4.61 -11.95
C GLY A 83 -5.84 4.93 -10.56
N MET A 84 -5.16 5.83 -9.83
CA MET A 84 -5.59 6.26 -8.50
C MET A 84 -4.98 7.60 -8.09
N VAL A 85 -5.55 8.20 -7.04
CA VAL A 85 -4.96 9.35 -6.35
C VAL A 85 -4.78 8.97 -4.88
N THR A 86 -3.56 9.12 -4.38
CA THR A 86 -3.21 8.83 -2.98
C THR A 86 -2.75 10.08 -2.26
N SER A 87 -2.94 10.14 -0.95
CA SER A 87 -2.36 11.18 -0.10
C SER A 87 -1.68 10.52 1.08
N SER A 88 -0.60 11.11 1.58
CA SER A 88 0.12 10.60 2.74
C SER A 88 0.24 11.70 3.78
N THR A 89 -0.32 11.44 4.96
CA THR A 89 -0.20 12.32 6.12
C THR A 89 0.30 11.51 7.30
N ALA A 90 1.42 11.96 7.88
CA ALA A 90 2.18 11.21 8.88
C ALA A 90 2.56 9.81 8.35
N ASP A 91 1.87 8.77 8.81
CA ASP A 91 2.12 7.36 8.46
C ASP A 91 0.90 6.68 7.83
N VAL A 92 -0.15 7.44 7.51
CA VAL A 92 -1.34 6.91 6.84
C VAL A 92 -1.31 7.32 5.38
N VAL A 93 -1.45 6.35 4.50
CA VAL A 93 -1.73 6.56 3.09
C VAL A 93 -3.22 6.38 2.88
N SER A 94 -3.86 7.38 2.30
CA SER A 94 -5.27 7.33 1.92
C SER A 94 -5.40 7.32 0.41
N VAL A 95 -6.49 6.73 -0.08
CA VAL A 95 -6.86 6.70 -1.50
C VAL A 95 -8.20 7.42 -1.70
N TRP A 96 -8.29 8.20 -2.76
CA TRP A 96 -9.51 8.90 -3.13
C TRP A 96 -10.47 7.99 -3.91
N SER A 97 -11.75 8.03 -3.56
CA SER A 97 -12.82 7.44 -4.37
C SER A 97 -13.53 8.49 -5.21
N ILE A 98 -13.61 8.24 -6.51
CA ILE A 98 -14.36 9.09 -7.44
C ILE A 98 -15.88 8.96 -7.24
N ASP A 99 -16.35 7.81 -6.76
CA ASP A 99 -17.78 7.52 -6.63
C ASP A 99 -18.38 8.18 -5.38
N SER A 100 -17.66 8.11 -4.25
CA SER A 100 -18.11 8.70 -2.98
C SER A 100 -17.54 10.09 -2.71
N LEU A 101 -16.55 10.52 -3.51
CA LEU A 101 -15.83 11.78 -3.31
C LEU A 101 -15.24 11.91 -1.91
N THR A 102 -14.64 10.81 -1.41
CA THR A 102 -14.06 10.71 -0.07
C THR A 102 -12.66 10.11 -0.12
N TRP A 103 -11.87 10.43 0.90
CA TRP A 103 -10.61 9.76 1.21
C TRP A 103 -10.89 8.59 2.16
N ASP A 104 -10.22 7.46 1.94
CA ASP A 104 -10.23 6.31 2.86
C ASP A 104 -8.83 5.71 3.00
N THR A 105 -8.58 4.97 4.08
CA THR A 105 -7.28 4.41 4.43
C THR A 105 -6.89 3.28 3.49
N LEU A 106 -5.81 3.49 2.76
CA LEU A 106 -5.16 2.48 1.94
C LEU A 106 -4.12 1.70 2.77
N PHE A 107 -3.22 2.42 3.45
CA PHE A 107 -2.19 1.84 4.32
C PHE A 107 -2.02 2.65 5.60
N TRP A 108 -1.64 1.98 6.68
CA TRP A 108 -1.29 2.61 7.95
C TRP A 108 0.05 2.08 8.46
N PHE A 109 1.15 2.75 8.09
CA PHE A 109 2.52 2.31 8.35
C PHE A 109 2.91 2.30 9.83
N SER A 110 2.28 3.13 10.67
CA SER A 110 2.52 3.13 12.11
C SER A 110 1.73 2.08 12.88
N ALA A 111 0.83 1.35 12.22
CA ALA A 111 0.01 0.31 12.83
C ALA A 111 0.86 -0.76 13.53
N LEU A 112 0.41 -1.16 14.72
CA LEU A 112 1.00 -2.17 15.59
C LEU A 112 0.27 -3.51 15.45
N PRO A 113 0.88 -4.63 15.87
CA PRO A 113 0.20 -5.92 15.90
C PRO A 113 -1.15 -5.83 16.64
N GLY A 114 -2.22 -6.29 16.00
CA GLY A 114 -3.60 -6.20 16.47
C GLY A 114 -4.39 -5.00 15.92
N ASP A 115 -3.74 -3.96 15.39
CA ASP A 115 -4.42 -2.85 14.73
C ASP A 115 -5.11 -3.32 13.44
N ARG A 116 -6.24 -2.69 13.13
CA ARG A 116 -7.10 -3.06 12.00
C ARG A 116 -7.61 -1.85 11.24
N TRP A 117 -7.78 -2.02 9.94
CA TRP A 117 -8.53 -1.10 9.08
C TRP A 117 -9.25 -1.90 8.00
N GLN A 118 -10.24 -1.30 7.35
CA GLN A 118 -10.96 -1.93 6.25
C GLN A 118 -10.21 -1.71 4.93
N ALA A 119 -10.47 -2.57 3.94
CA ALA A 119 -10.10 -2.23 2.57
C ALA A 119 -10.77 -0.89 2.19
N PRO A 120 -10.06 0.01 1.49
CA PRO A 120 -10.59 1.33 1.22
C PRO A 120 -11.88 1.25 0.41
N HIS A 121 -12.86 2.05 0.80
CA HIS A 121 -14.18 2.17 0.17
C HIS A 121 -14.95 0.84 0.11
N LEU A 122 -14.69 -0.05 1.07
CA LEU A 122 -15.43 -1.30 1.21
C LEU A 122 -16.93 -1.01 1.44
N HIS A 123 -17.77 -1.42 0.50
CA HIS A 123 -19.21 -1.37 0.66
C HIS A 123 -19.69 -2.56 1.52
N ILE A 124 -20.23 -2.26 2.70
CA ILE A 124 -20.82 -3.28 3.58
C ILE A 124 -22.10 -3.82 2.92
N VAL A 125 -22.08 -5.10 2.56
CA VAL A 125 -23.26 -5.81 2.06
C VAL A 125 -23.94 -6.52 3.24
N PRO A 126 -25.23 -6.26 3.52
CA PRO A 126 -25.95 -6.95 4.58
C PRO A 126 -25.87 -8.47 4.43
N GLY A 127 -25.50 -9.18 5.50
CA GLY A 127 -25.36 -10.64 5.52
C GLY A 127 -23.97 -11.16 5.11
N ASN A 128 -23.07 -10.30 4.64
CA ASN A 128 -21.66 -10.65 4.46
C ASN A 128 -20.83 -10.21 5.67
N PRO A 129 -19.84 -11.02 6.09
CA PRO A 129 -18.93 -10.62 7.16
C PRO A 129 -18.11 -9.40 6.71
N THR A 130 -17.85 -8.50 7.65
CA THR A 130 -17.00 -7.33 7.39
C THR A 130 -15.56 -7.79 7.25
N GLU A 131 -14.91 -7.36 6.18
CA GLU A 131 -13.50 -7.65 5.91
C GLU A 131 -12.60 -6.58 6.53
N TRP A 132 -11.58 -7.05 7.24
CA TRP A 132 -10.57 -6.22 7.88
C TRP A 132 -9.18 -6.67 7.46
N ILE A 133 -8.26 -5.72 7.37
CA ILE A 133 -6.83 -5.95 7.31
C ILE A 133 -6.32 -5.84 8.75
N GLU A 134 -5.72 -6.90 9.28
CA GLU A 134 -5.17 -6.95 10.63
C GLU A 134 -3.66 -7.12 10.58
N VAL A 135 -2.94 -6.28 11.33
CA VAL A 135 -1.50 -6.44 11.51
C VAL A 135 -1.23 -7.62 12.43
N GLN A 136 -0.51 -8.62 11.94
CA GLN A 136 -0.06 -9.76 12.75
C GLN A 136 1.28 -9.49 13.42
N ASP A 137 2.18 -8.83 12.68
CA ASP A 137 3.53 -8.55 13.14
C ASP A 137 4.14 -7.37 12.36
N THR A 138 5.21 -6.80 12.91
CA THR A 138 6.00 -5.74 12.28
C THR A 138 7.47 -6.12 12.28
N ALA A 139 8.15 -5.90 11.16
CA ALA A 139 9.56 -6.17 11.01
C ALA A 139 10.29 -4.94 10.44
N THR A 140 11.63 -5.00 10.44
CA THR A 140 12.46 -4.09 9.64
C THR A 140 13.20 -4.92 8.59
N VAL A 141 13.10 -4.51 7.33
CA VAL A 141 13.88 -5.08 6.23
C VAL A 141 14.85 -4.03 5.71
N VAL A 142 16.06 -4.46 5.34
CA VAL A 142 17.03 -3.57 4.71
C VAL A 142 17.00 -3.79 3.21
N ILE A 143 16.68 -2.75 2.45
CA ILE A 143 16.73 -2.74 0.98
C ILE A 143 17.70 -1.65 0.56
N ASP A 144 18.72 -2.01 -0.21
CA ASP A 144 19.81 -1.11 -0.64
C ASP A 144 20.45 -0.30 0.51
N GLY A 145 20.63 -0.94 1.67
CA GLY A 145 21.20 -0.29 2.86
C GLY A 145 20.24 0.63 3.62
N MET A 146 18.99 0.79 3.17
CA MET A 146 17.96 1.56 3.87
C MET A 146 17.11 0.63 4.74
N PRO A 147 17.01 0.86 6.06
CA PRO A 147 16.06 0.15 6.89
C PRO A 147 14.65 0.65 6.60
N LEU A 148 13.75 -0.28 6.29
CA LEU A 148 12.36 -0.04 5.97
C LEU A 148 11.49 -0.82 6.93
N ARG A 149 10.48 -0.16 7.51
CA ARG A 149 9.44 -0.85 8.26
C ARG A 149 8.61 -1.70 7.30
N GLN A 150 8.34 -2.92 7.74
CA GLN A 150 7.53 -3.90 7.06
C GLN A 150 6.37 -4.29 7.97
N LEU A 151 5.16 -4.28 7.42
CA LEU A 151 3.99 -4.84 8.09
C LEU A 151 3.71 -6.23 7.52
N ASN A 152 3.46 -7.20 8.40
CA ASN A 152 2.88 -8.48 8.04
C ASN A 152 1.40 -8.44 8.41
N VAL A 153 0.53 -8.46 7.40
CA VAL A 153 -0.92 -8.32 7.61
C VAL A 153 -1.66 -9.54 7.05
N VAL A 154 -2.84 -9.78 7.60
CA VAL A 154 -3.78 -10.79 7.14
C VAL A 154 -5.16 -10.18 6.94
N GLN A 155 -5.92 -10.73 6.02
CA GLN A 155 -7.33 -10.40 5.87
C GLN A 155 -8.16 -11.27 6.82
N VAL A 156 -9.03 -10.65 7.61
CA VAL A 156 -9.91 -11.32 8.57
C VAL A 156 -11.37 -10.92 8.32
N CYS A 157 -12.27 -11.89 8.43
CA CYS A 157 -13.71 -11.68 8.33
C CYS A 157 -14.35 -11.73 9.71
N GLU A 158 -15.02 -10.65 10.10
CA GLU A 158 -15.74 -10.60 11.37
C GLU A 158 -16.92 -11.59 11.35
N GLY A 159 -17.02 -12.45 12.37
CA GLY A 159 -18.05 -13.50 12.46
C GLY A 159 -17.58 -14.93 12.19
N THR A 160 -16.34 -15.14 11.72
CA THR A 160 -15.77 -16.50 11.54
C THR A 160 -14.62 -16.83 12.50
N GLY A 161 -13.99 -15.81 13.11
CA GLY A 161 -12.87 -15.99 14.04
C GLY A 161 -11.65 -16.69 13.43
N ARG A 162 -11.61 -16.85 12.11
CA ARG A 162 -10.55 -17.55 11.37
C ARG A 162 -9.89 -16.57 10.39
N PRO A 163 -8.55 -16.60 10.28
CA PRO A 163 -7.88 -16.03 9.11
C PRO A 163 -8.52 -16.63 7.85
N ILE A 164 -8.68 -15.83 6.80
CA ILE A 164 -9.12 -16.33 5.49
C ILE A 164 -7.96 -17.13 4.89
N GLY A 165 -7.75 -18.33 5.42
CA GLY A 165 -6.68 -19.25 5.08
C GLY A 165 -7.17 -20.39 4.22
N GLU A 166 -8.17 -20.19 3.36
CA GLU A 166 -8.49 -21.10 2.26
C GLU A 166 -9.36 -20.33 1.27
N VAL A 167 -8.95 -20.36 0.00
CA VAL A 167 -9.49 -19.57 -1.09
C VAL A 167 -10.97 -19.94 -1.32
N ASP A 168 -11.89 -19.06 -0.92
CA ASP A 168 -13.14 -18.90 -1.67
C ASP A 168 -12.88 -17.85 -2.75
N HIS A 169 -13.06 -18.22 -4.02
CA HIS A 169 -12.75 -17.41 -5.20
C HIS A 169 -13.57 -16.12 -5.32
N ARG A 170 -14.39 -15.80 -4.31
CA ARG A 170 -15.23 -14.60 -4.23
C ARG A 170 -14.57 -13.44 -3.46
N THR A 171 -13.55 -13.71 -2.64
CA THR A 171 -12.99 -12.75 -1.66
C THR A 171 -11.72 -12.04 -2.13
N THR A 172 -11.16 -12.40 -3.29
CA THR A 172 -9.91 -11.82 -3.83
C THR A 172 -10.08 -10.42 -4.42
N ARG A 173 -11.30 -9.86 -4.50
CA ARG A 173 -11.59 -8.74 -5.41
C ARG A 173 -11.11 -7.36 -4.97
N LEU A 174 -10.81 -7.10 -3.70
CA LEU A 174 -10.56 -5.71 -3.25
C LEU A 174 -9.09 -5.29 -3.31
N LEU A 175 -8.15 -6.20 -3.05
CA LEU A 175 -6.71 -5.90 -3.10
C LEU A 175 -6.12 -6.09 -4.51
N ASP A 176 -6.72 -6.97 -5.31
CA ASP A 176 -6.45 -7.13 -6.74
C ASP A 176 -6.82 -5.87 -7.54
N THR A 177 -7.90 -5.17 -7.16
CA THR A 177 -8.35 -3.92 -7.80
C THR A 177 -7.36 -2.77 -7.61
N LEU A 178 -6.55 -2.80 -6.54
CA LEU A 178 -5.61 -1.71 -6.24
C LEU A 178 -4.30 -1.81 -7.01
N GLN A 179 -4.00 -2.91 -7.73
CA GLN A 179 -2.78 -3.05 -8.57
C GLN A 179 -1.49 -2.52 -7.92
N LEU A 180 -1.35 -2.61 -6.60
CA LEU A 180 -0.15 -2.21 -5.86
C LEU A 180 0.58 -3.47 -5.40
N PRO A 181 1.90 -3.43 -5.13
CA PRO A 181 2.68 -4.61 -4.78
C PRO A 181 2.19 -5.19 -3.44
N ILE A 182 1.22 -6.07 -3.52
CA ILE A 182 0.71 -6.86 -2.41
C ILE A 182 1.10 -8.29 -2.77
N VAL A 183 2.21 -8.76 -2.21
CA VAL A 183 2.68 -10.13 -2.46
C VAL A 183 1.65 -11.09 -1.86
N VAL A 184 0.87 -11.74 -2.74
CA VAL A 184 -0.09 -12.79 -2.40
C VAL A 184 0.65 -14.13 -2.29
N ARG A 185 0.91 -14.56 -1.04
CA ARG A 185 0.83 -15.96 -0.56
C ARG A 185 0.92 -15.98 0.96
N ASN A 186 -0.23 -16.15 1.63
CA ASN A 186 -0.43 -16.39 3.07
C ASN A 186 0.27 -15.43 4.07
N SER A 187 0.84 -14.32 3.59
CA SER A 187 1.46 -13.24 4.36
C SER A 187 1.59 -12.02 3.46
N ILE A 188 0.87 -10.93 3.75
CA ILE A 188 0.95 -9.69 2.96
C ILE A 188 2.11 -8.87 3.50
N ARG A 189 3.05 -8.50 2.62
CA ARG A 189 4.20 -7.65 2.95
C ARG A 189 3.99 -6.26 2.36
N ILE A 190 3.73 -5.27 3.20
CA ILE A 190 3.69 -3.87 2.78
C ILE A 190 5.10 -3.30 2.95
N LEU A 191 5.73 -2.93 1.83
CA LEU A 191 7.06 -2.34 1.81
C LEU A 191 6.98 -0.90 1.30
N GLY A 192 7.51 0.05 2.07
CA GLY A 192 7.90 1.34 1.51
C GLY A 192 8.96 1.10 0.44
N THR A 193 8.79 1.66 -0.76
CA THR A 193 9.59 1.27 -1.94
C THR A 193 10.60 2.36 -2.30
N ARG A 194 11.77 1.95 -2.80
CA ARG A 194 12.78 2.81 -3.44
C ARG A 194 12.75 2.61 -4.96
N VAL A 195 12.89 3.74 -5.66
CA VAL A 195 13.14 3.92 -7.09
C VAL A 195 14.45 3.24 -7.53
N LEU A 196 14.39 2.36 -8.52
CA LEU A 196 15.57 1.99 -9.31
C LEU A 196 15.87 3.15 -10.28
N GLN A 197 16.73 4.09 -9.88
CA GLN A 197 17.35 4.98 -10.86
C GLN A 197 18.44 4.19 -11.59
N ARG A 198 18.22 3.91 -12.89
CA ARG A 198 19.29 3.55 -13.81
C ARG A 198 19.97 4.81 -14.34
#